data_AF-A0A318B726-F1
#
_entry.id   AF-A0A318B726-F1
#
_cell.length_a   1.000
_cell.length_b   1.000
_cell.length_c   1.000
_cell.angle_alpha   90.00
_cell.angle_beta   90.00
_cell.angle_gamma   90.00
#
_symmetry.space_group_name_H-M   'P 1'
#
loop_
_entity.id
_entity.type
_entity.pdbx_description
1 polymer ?
#
loop_
_entity_poly.entity_id
_entity_poly.type
_entity_poly.pdbx_seq_one_letter_code
_entity_poly.pdbx_strand_id
1 'polypeptide(L)'
;MIGLAGAGLLACAEKPAAQRQVTGADPARGLALIKAEGCGACHRIPGVTWPKGAVGGALDDLPRQALIAGRFPNRPGVLIAWLRDAPAMAPDTAMPASGLTDAQARDIAAYLYASDAN
;
A
#
# COMPACT_ATOMS: atom_id res chain seq x y z
N MET A 1 -50.19 1.21 -30.58
CA MET A 1 -49.87 2.50 -29.93
C MET A 1 -49.06 2.21 -28.68
N ILE A 2 -47.74 2.50 -28.74
CA ILE A 2 -46.86 2.99 -27.65
C ILE A 2 -46.94 2.17 -26.34
N GLY A 3 -46.05 1.24 -26.03
CA GLY A 3 -44.60 1.41 -25.93
C GLY A 3 -44.25 2.04 -24.57
N LEU A 4 -43.80 1.25 -23.59
CA LEU A 4 -43.09 1.79 -22.42
C LEU A 4 -41.92 0.87 -22.07
N ALA A 5 -40.74 1.45 -22.23
CA ALA A 5 -39.44 0.85 -22.00
C ALA A 5 -39.25 0.55 -20.51
N GLY A 6 -38.96 -0.73 -20.20
CA GLY A 6 -38.50 -1.14 -18.87
C GLY A 6 -37.04 -0.72 -18.69
N ALA A 7 -36.82 0.19 -17.73
CA ALA A 7 -35.54 0.74 -17.37
C ALA A 7 -34.51 -0.36 -17.02
N GLY A 8 -33.43 -0.42 -17.79
CA GLY A 8 -32.25 -1.21 -17.45
C GLY A 8 -31.54 -0.57 -16.28
N LEU A 9 -31.64 -1.18 -15.09
CA LEU A 9 -30.72 -0.93 -13.99
C LEU A 9 -29.36 -1.49 -14.42
N LEU A 10 -28.51 -0.63 -14.96
CA LEU A 10 -27.08 -0.88 -15.12
C LEU A 10 -26.49 -1.00 -13.70
N ALA A 11 -26.39 -2.24 -13.22
CA ALA A 11 -25.56 -2.57 -12.08
C ALA A 11 -24.13 -2.14 -12.42
N CYS A 12 -23.63 -1.12 -11.75
CA CYS A 12 -22.19 -0.93 -11.61
C CYS A 12 -21.68 -2.18 -10.89
N ALA A 13 -21.21 -3.17 -11.65
CA ALA A 13 -20.43 -4.24 -11.08
C ALA A 13 -19.22 -3.58 -10.42
N GLU A 14 -19.23 -3.52 -9.09
CA GLU A 14 -18.04 -3.20 -8.31
C GLU A 14 -17.01 -4.25 -8.69
N LYS A 15 -16.12 -3.90 -9.61
CA LYS A 15 -14.98 -4.74 -9.94
C LYS A 15 -14.18 -4.81 -8.65
N PRO A 16 -14.03 -6.00 -8.02
CA PRO A 16 -13.18 -6.12 -6.85
C PRO A 16 -11.85 -5.49 -7.23
N ALA A 17 -11.42 -4.48 -6.48
CA ALA A 17 -10.11 -3.90 -6.71
C ALA A 17 -9.13 -5.05 -6.55
N ALA A 18 -8.60 -5.56 -7.65
CA ALA A 18 -7.71 -6.70 -7.62
C ALA A 18 -6.55 -6.30 -6.71
N GLN A 19 -6.42 -6.98 -5.56
CA GLN A 19 -5.36 -6.71 -4.62
C GLN A 19 -4.03 -6.76 -5.38
N ARG A 20 -3.24 -5.69 -5.28
CA ARG A 20 -1.98 -5.55 -6.02
C ARG A 20 -1.01 -6.62 -5.53
N GLN A 21 -0.84 -7.70 -6.30
CA GLN A 21 0.04 -8.80 -5.94
C GLN A 21 1.51 -8.44 -6.21
N VAL A 22 2.41 -8.90 -5.34
CA VAL A 22 3.87 -8.79 -5.52
C VAL A 22 4.43 -10.21 -5.67
N THR A 23 4.88 -10.55 -6.87
CA THR A 23 5.36 -11.91 -7.19
C THR A 23 6.66 -12.24 -6.46
N GLY A 24 6.76 -13.45 -5.90
CA GLY A 24 7.97 -13.92 -5.22
C GLY A 24 8.23 -13.26 -3.86
N ALA A 25 7.18 -12.70 -3.24
CA ALA A 25 7.24 -12.04 -1.94
C ALA A 25 6.49 -12.85 -0.87
N ASP A 26 6.85 -12.64 0.39
CA ASP A 26 6.25 -13.26 1.56
C ASP A 26 5.77 -12.19 2.56
N PRO A 27 4.44 -11.98 2.67
CA PRO A 27 3.87 -11.02 3.61
C PRO A 27 4.27 -11.25 5.07
N ALA A 28 4.51 -12.49 5.51
CA ALA A 28 4.88 -12.76 6.89
C ALA A 28 6.29 -12.23 7.20
N ARG A 29 7.24 -12.41 6.26
CA ARG A 29 8.55 -11.75 6.33
C ARG A 29 8.41 -10.24 6.24
N GLY A 30 7.48 -9.74 5.42
CA GLY A 30 7.15 -8.32 5.32
C GLY A 30 6.79 -7.69 6.67
N LEU A 31 5.90 -8.33 7.43
CA LEU A 31 5.54 -7.86 8.77
C LEU A 31 6.73 -7.89 9.75
N ALA A 32 7.57 -8.91 9.68
CA ALA A 32 8.77 -8.98 10.51
C ALA A 32 9.74 -7.82 10.20
N LEU A 33 9.95 -7.53 8.91
CA LEU A 33 10.78 -6.41 8.46
C LEU A 33 10.17 -5.06 8.84
N ILE A 34 8.86 -4.85 8.66
CA ILE A 34 8.16 -3.64 9.09
C ILE A 34 8.43 -3.30 10.56
N LYS A 35 8.46 -4.32 11.42
CA LYS A 35 8.75 -4.17 12.85
C LYS A 35 10.24 -3.87 13.09
N ALA A 36 11.14 -4.58 12.42
CA ALA A 36 12.59 -4.43 12.57
C ALA A 36 13.10 -3.07 12.07
N GLU A 37 12.57 -2.59 10.94
CA GLU A 37 12.96 -1.36 10.25
C GLU A 37 12.26 -0.11 10.83
N GLY A 38 11.48 -0.28 11.90
CA GLY A 38 10.88 0.83 12.63
C GLY A 38 9.80 1.59 11.86
N CYS A 39 9.16 1.00 10.85
CA CYS A 39 8.13 1.69 10.06
C CYS A 39 6.96 2.19 10.94
N GLY A 40 6.68 1.48 12.03
CA GLY A 40 5.66 1.87 13.03
C GLY A 40 5.99 3.15 13.80
N ALA A 41 7.23 3.64 13.79
CA ALA A 41 7.60 4.91 14.42
C ALA A 41 6.90 6.11 13.74
N CYS A 42 6.63 6.01 12.44
CA CYS A 42 5.99 7.07 11.66
C CYS A 42 4.55 6.73 11.24
N HIS A 43 4.24 5.44 11.04
CA HIS A 43 2.97 4.99 10.50
C HIS A 43 2.14 4.17 11.49
N ARG A 44 0.82 4.22 11.33
CA ARG A 44 -0.09 3.19 11.87
C ARG A 44 -0.22 2.09 10.82
N ILE A 45 0.14 0.87 11.20
CA ILE A 45 0.17 -0.28 10.29
C ILE A 45 -0.63 -1.42 10.92
N PRO A 46 -1.58 -2.05 10.19
CA PRO A 46 -2.22 -3.28 10.66
C PRO A 46 -1.17 -4.31 11.11
N GLY A 47 -1.46 -5.05 12.20
CA GLY A 47 -0.52 -6.03 12.77
C GLY A 47 0.67 -5.46 13.55
N VAL A 48 0.85 -4.13 13.60
CA VAL A 48 1.85 -3.45 14.44
C VAL A 48 1.14 -2.71 15.58
N THR A 49 1.26 -3.23 16.80
CA THR A 49 0.58 -2.69 17.98
C THR A 49 1.35 -1.57 18.67
N TRP A 50 2.67 -1.52 18.51
CA TRP A 50 3.54 -0.43 18.98
C TRP A 50 4.90 -0.50 18.25
N PRO A 51 5.53 0.64 17.90
CA PRO A 51 4.99 2.00 17.94
C PRO A 51 3.83 2.23 16.96
N LYS A 52 3.06 3.31 17.16
CA LYS A 52 1.90 3.71 16.33
C LYS A 52 2.00 5.18 15.93
N GLY A 53 3.01 5.52 15.14
CA GLY A 53 3.24 6.87 14.65
C GLY A 53 2.11 7.38 13.77
N ALA A 54 1.97 8.71 13.69
CA ALA A 54 0.96 9.35 12.85
C ALA A 54 1.54 10.30 11.79
N VAL A 55 2.85 10.57 11.82
CA VAL A 55 3.54 11.50 10.90
C VAL A 55 3.36 11.08 9.45
N GLY A 56 3.52 9.78 9.15
CA GLY A 56 3.34 9.23 7.82
C GLY A 56 1.90 8.80 7.51
N GLY A 57 0.97 9.01 8.44
CA GLY A 57 -0.42 8.54 8.31
C GLY A 57 -0.59 7.03 8.48
N ALA A 58 -1.83 6.57 8.28
CA ALA A 58 -2.19 5.16 8.42
C ALA A 58 -2.12 4.44 7.07
N LEU A 59 -1.69 3.17 7.10
CA LEU A 59 -1.44 2.37 5.89
C LEU A 59 -2.49 1.28 5.64
N ASP A 60 -3.54 1.21 6.46
CA ASP A 60 -4.66 0.26 6.35
C ASP A 60 -5.51 0.43 5.08
N ASP A 61 -5.39 1.58 4.41
CA ASP A 61 -6.07 1.87 3.14
C ASP A 61 -5.14 1.87 1.93
N LEU A 62 -3.84 1.59 2.12
CA LEU A 62 -2.86 1.60 1.01
C LEU A 62 -3.30 0.75 -0.19
N PRO A 63 -3.90 -0.45 -0.04
CA PRO A 63 -4.37 -1.24 -1.18
C PRO A 63 -5.45 -0.55 -2.02
N ARG A 64 -6.19 0.41 -1.46
CA ARG A 64 -7.26 1.14 -2.17
C ARG A 64 -6.81 2.52 -2.67
N GLN A 65 -5.72 3.05 -2.12
CA GLN A 65 -5.16 4.32 -2.56
C GLN A 65 -4.69 4.29 -4.02
N ALA A 66 -4.94 5.38 -4.74
CA ALA A 66 -4.46 5.59 -6.10
C ALA A 66 -2.98 6.00 -6.15
N LEU A 67 -2.51 6.70 -5.12
CA LEU A 67 -1.18 7.31 -5.07
C LEU A 67 -0.41 6.91 -3.82
N ILE A 68 0.88 6.63 -3.99
CA ILE A 68 1.88 6.52 -2.92
C ILE A 68 2.35 7.92 -2.57
N ALA A 69 2.35 8.25 -1.27
CA ALA A 69 2.74 9.57 -0.75
C ALA A 69 2.02 10.75 -1.44
N GLY A 70 0.81 10.52 -1.96
CA GLY A 70 0.05 11.53 -2.71
C GLY A 70 0.67 11.97 -4.04
N ARG A 71 1.72 11.29 -4.53
CA ARG A 71 2.52 11.75 -5.68
C ARG A 71 2.70 10.72 -6.79
N PHE A 72 2.95 9.46 -6.42
CA PHE A 72 3.32 8.43 -7.39
C PHE A 72 2.20 7.41 -7.60
N PRO A 73 1.98 6.88 -8.81
CA PRO A 73 0.94 5.88 -9.03
C PRO A 73 1.21 4.64 -8.17
N ASN A 74 0.20 4.21 -7.42
CA ASN A 74 0.30 3.06 -6.53
C ASN A 74 0.36 1.77 -7.36
N ARG A 75 1.58 1.29 -7.60
CA ARG A 75 1.90 0.08 -8.36
C ARG A 75 3.04 -0.66 -7.66
N PRO A 76 3.11 -2.01 -7.73
CA PRO A 76 4.13 -2.78 -7.02
C PRO A 76 5.56 -2.27 -7.19
N GLY A 77 6.04 -2.10 -8.42
CA GLY A 77 7.41 -1.63 -8.67
C GLY A 77 7.69 -0.22 -8.11
N VAL A 78 6.69 0.66 -8.10
CA VAL A 78 6.82 2.03 -7.58
C VAL A 78 6.87 2.01 -6.05
N LEU A 79 6.02 1.22 -5.39
CA LEU A 79 6.07 1.06 -3.94
C LEU A 79 7.39 0.43 -3.49
N ILE A 80 7.89 -0.57 -4.22
CA ILE A 80 9.19 -1.18 -3.94
C ILE A 80 10.32 -0.15 -4.04
N ALA A 81 10.35 0.67 -5.09
CA ALA A 81 11.35 1.73 -5.23
C ALA A 81 11.25 2.75 -4.09
N TRP A 82 10.03 3.17 -3.75
CA TRP A 82 9.76 4.11 -2.66
C TRP A 82 10.21 3.57 -1.30
N LEU A 83 9.91 2.30 -1.01
CA LEU A 83 10.30 1.66 0.24
C LEU A 83 11.82 1.60 0.39
N ARG A 84 12.57 1.40 -0.70
CA ARG A 84 14.04 1.32 -0.66
C ARG A 84 14.70 2.68 -0.45
N ASP A 85 14.25 3.69 -1.19
CA ASP A 85 14.83 5.04 -1.15
C ASP A 85 13.80 6.11 -1.54
N ALA A 86 12.99 6.53 -0.57
CA ALA A 86 12.02 7.58 -0.76
C ALA A 86 12.66 8.93 -1.13
N PRO A 87 13.77 9.38 -0.48
CA PRO A 87 14.46 10.63 -0.85
C PRO A 87 14.97 10.67 -2.30
N ALA A 88 15.41 9.54 -2.88
CA ALA A 88 15.80 9.49 -4.29
C ALA A 88 14.62 9.75 -5.25
N MET A 89 13.39 9.47 -4.82
CA MET A 89 12.18 9.72 -5.61
C MET A 89 11.55 11.09 -5.32
N ALA A 90 11.59 11.53 -4.05
CA ALA A 90 11.07 12.81 -3.59
C ALA A 90 12.03 13.40 -2.54
N PRO A 91 12.99 14.26 -2.94
CA PRO A 91 14.02 14.79 -2.02
C PRO A 91 13.47 15.59 -0.84
N ASP A 92 12.23 16.07 -0.95
CA ASP A 92 11.50 16.83 0.06
C ASP A 92 10.69 15.95 1.04
N THR A 93 10.71 14.63 0.88
CA THR A 93 10.00 13.71 1.77
C THR A 93 10.63 13.60 3.15
N ALA A 94 9.79 13.49 4.19
CA ALA A 94 10.26 13.19 5.55
C ALA A 94 10.57 11.70 5.76
N MET A 95 10.16 10.81 4.83
CA MET A 95 10.45 9.39 4.92
C MET A 95 11.95 9.15 4.64
N PRO A 96 12.72 8.56 5.58
CA PRO A 96 14.14 8.35 5.37
C PRO A 96 14.41 7.28 4.31
N ALA A 97 15.62 7.28 3.76
CA ALA A 97 16.11 6.13 3.00
C ALA A 97 16.25 4.93 3.97
N SER A 98 15.63 3.81 3.63
CA SER A 98 15.60 2.62 4.49
C SER A 98 16.80 1.69 4.25
N GLY A 99 17.42 1.77 3.07
CA GLY A 99 18.52 0.88 2.69
C GLY A 99 18.08 -0.57 2.42
N LEU A 100 16.78 -0.82 2.29
CA LEU A 100 16.24 -2.16 2.04
C LEU A 100 16.78 -2.75 0.73
N THR A 101 17.08 -4.04 0.77
CA THR A 101 17.27 -4.82 -0.46
C THR A 101 15.96 -4.92 -1.23
N ASP A 102 16.06 -5.24 -2.52
CA ASP A 102 14.88 -5.42 -3.37
C ASP A 102 13.94 -6.52 -2.86
N ALA A 103 14.50 -7.62 -2.35
CA ALA A 103 13.73 -8.73 -1.78
C ALA A 103 12.97 -8.31 -0.51
N GLN A 104 13.63 -7.59 0.40
CA GLN A 104 12.98 -7.09 1.62
C GLN A 104 11.85 -6.10 1.29
N ALA A 105 12.09 -5.17 0.37
CA ALA A 105 11.08 -4.21 -0.06
C ALA A 105 9.86 -4.89 -0.74
N ARG A 106 10.08 -5.98 -1.48
CA ARG A 106 8.99 -6.81 -2.04
C ARG A 106 8.16 -7.47 -0.94
N ASP A 107 8.80 -8.07 0.06
CA ASP A 107 8.11 -8.71 1.19
C ASP A 107 7.26 -7.67 1.97
N ILE A 108 7.81 -6.48 2.23
CA ILE A 108 7.06 -5.38 2.86
C ILE A 108 5.90 -4.91 1.98
N ALA A 109 6.12 -4.68 0.69
CA ALA A 109 5.06 -4.25 -0.23
C ALA A 109 3.93 -5.29 -0.31
N ALA A 110 4.27 -6.59 -0.31
CA ALA A 110 3.29 -7.67 -0.28
C ALA A 110 2.43 -7.63 0.99
N TYR A 111 3.05 -7.41 2.15
CA TYR A 111 2.31 -7.23 3.40
C TYR A 111 1.36 -6.03 3.32
N LEU A 112 1.87 -4.87 2.90
CA LEU A 112 1.06 -3.65 2.84
C LEU A 112 -0.09 -3.73 1.84
N TYR A 113 0.05 -4.47 0.72
CA TYR A 113 -1.05 -4.69 -0.21
C TYR A 113 -2.07 -5.75 0.23
N ALA A 114 -1.70 -6.64 1.15
CA ALA A 114 -2.61 -7.60 1.78
C ALA A 114 -3.23 -7.04 3.08
N SER A 115 -2.77 -5.88 3.54
CA SER A 115 -3.24 -5.23 4.76
C SER A 115 -4.51 -4.43 4.47
N ASP A 116 -5.67 -5.04 4.61
CA ASP A 116 -6.95 -4.33 4.50
C ASP A 116 -7.35 -3.74 5.86
N ALA A 117 -7.92 -2.52 5.85
CA ALA A 117 -8.65 -1.98 7.00
C ALA A 117 -9.83 -2.93 7.32
N ASN A 118 -9.77 -3.60 8.46
CA ASN A 118 -10.91 -4.31 9.04
C ASN A 118 -11.81 -3.35 9.80
#